data_AF-A0A7S0QNN2-F1
#
_entry.id   AF-A0A7S0QNN2-F1
#
_cell.length_a   1.000
_cell.length_b   1.000
_cell.length_c   1.000
_cell.angle_alpha   90.00
_cell.angle_beta   90.00
_cell.angle_gamma   90.00
#
_symmetry.space_group_name_H-M   'P 1'
#
loop_
_entity.id
_entity.type
_entity.pdbx_description
1 polymer ?
#
loop_
_entity_poly.entity_id
_entity_poly.type
_entity_poly.pdbx_seq_one_letter_code
_entity_poly.pdbx_strand_id
1 'polypeptide(L)'
;SAMRARGARVTDLVVLVVAADDGVMAQTREALAHARAAGVPVVVALTKCDKPGVDTAKVRQELLTEDLALEEVGGHVPVVEVSAKTGQGMDELQHQLHLQAELL
;
A
#
# COMPACT_ATOMS: atom_id res chain seq x y z
N SER A 1 -13.15 10.19 -7.01
CA SER A 1 -12.43 10.92 -8.08
C SER A 1 -12.56 10.16 -9.40
N ALA A 2 -13.06 10.79 -10.49
CA ALA A 2 -13.25 10.13 -11.80
C ALA A 2 -11.94 9.56 -12.40
N MET A 3 -10.80 10.18 -12.07
CA MET A 3 -9.48 9.77 -12.55
C MET A 3 -8.97 8.50 -11.83
N ARG A 4 -9.22 8.39 -10.52
CA ARG A 4 -8.86 7.18 -9.73
C ARG A 4 -9.71 5.97 -10.11
N ALA A 5 -11.02 6.17 -10.27
CA ALA A 5 -11.94 5.12 -10.70
C ALA A 5 -11.68 4.65 -12.15
N ARG A 6 -11.07 5.49 -13.00
CA ARG A 6 -10.60 5.08 -14.33
C ARG A 6 -9.29 4.32 -14.24
N GLY A 7 -8.33 4.79 -13.43
CA GLY A 7 -7.07 4.10 -13.19
C GLY A 7 -7.28 2.67 -12.68
N ALA A 8 -8.04 2.51 -11.60
CA ALA A 8 -8.30 1.21 -10.99
C ALA A 8 -9.02 0.19 -11.90
N ARG A 9 -9.69 0.62 -12.98
CA ARG A 9 -10.37 -0.28 -13.93
C ARG A 9 -9.50 -0.74 -15.08
N VAL A 10 -8.34 -0.13 -15.28
CA VAL A 10 -7.43 -0.39 -16.41
C VAL A 10 -6.13 -1.03 -15.91
N THR A 11 -5.84 -0.94 -14.61
CA THR A 11 -4.62 -1.45 -14.00
C THR A 11 -4.82 -2.84 -13.42
N ASP A 12 -3.85 -3.72 -13.64
CA ASP A 12 -3.86 -5.10 -13.12
C ASP A 12 -3.41 -5.17 -11.64
N LEU A 13 -2.75 -4.12 -11.14
CA LEU A 13 -2.22 -4.02 -9.78
C LEU A 13 -2.25 -2.56 -9.30
N VAL A 14 -2.61 -2.34 -8.03
CA VAL A 14 -2.59 -1.02 -7.40
C VAL A 14 -1.51 -0.95 -6.32
N VAL A 15 -0.64 0.05 -6.40
CA VAL A 15 0.29 0.38 -5.32
C VAL A 15 -0.31 1.48 -4.45
N LEU A 16 -0.67 1.13 -3.22
CA LEU A 16 -1.18 2.08 -2.24
C LEU A 16 -0.01 2.69 -1.47
N VAL A 17 0.27 3.96 -1.75
CA VAL A 17 1.33 4.70 -1.06
C VAL A 17 0.78 5.36 0.19
N VAL A 18 1.31 4.99 1.35
CA VAL A 18 0.95 5.55 2.66
C VAL A 18 2.20 6.14 3.27
N ALA A 19 2.14 7.36 3.78
CA ALA A 19 3.29 7.95 4.46
C ALA A 19 3.28 7.57 5.93
N ALA A 20 4.43 7.15 6.45
CA ALA A 20 4.54 6.62 7.79
C ALA A 20 4.46 7.71 8.89
N ASP A 21 4.66 8.98 8.53
CA ASP A 21 4.45 10.14 9.40
C ASP A 21 3.00 10.66 9.39
N ASP A 22 2.31 10.54 8.26
CA ASP A 22 0.95 11.04 8.06
C ASP A 22 -0.12 9.99 8.41
N GLY A 23 0.22 8.70 8.31
CA GLY A 23 -0.69 7.59 8.57
C GLY A 23 -1.81 7.44 7.53
N VAL A 24 -2.90 6.80 7.92
CA VAL A 24 -4.05 6.58 7.03
C VAL A 24 -4.94 7.81 6.99
N MET A 25 -5.05 8.43 5.81
CA MET A 25 -5.89 9.61 5.58
C MET A 25 -7.15 9.30 4.74
N ALA A 26 -8.04 10.28 4.61
CA ALA A 26 -9.26 10.15 3.83
C ALA A 26 -9.00 9.74 2.36
N GLN A 27 -7.90 10.21 1.77
CA GLN A 27 -7.49 9.88 0.41
C GLN A 27 -7.01 8.43 0.29
N THR A 28 -6.35 7.89 1.32
CA THR A 28 -5.95 6.48 1.40
C THR A 28 -7.18 5.59 1.39
N ARG A 29 -8.20 5.95 2.16
CA ARG A 29 -9.49 5.23 2.24
C ARG A 29 -10.26 5.29 0.92
N GLU A 30 -10.32 6.45 0.27
CA GLU A 30 -10.96 6.59 -1.04
C GLU A 30 -10.24 5.72 -2.11
N ALA A 31 -8.91 5.71 -2.11
CA ALA A 31 -8.11 4.89 -3.03
C ALA A 31 -8.34 3.39 -2.80
N LEU A 32 -8.35 2.97 -1.53
CA LEU A 32 -8.64 1.60 -1.14
C LEU A 32 -10.05 1.16 -1.57
N ALA A 33 -11.06 2.00 -1.34
CA ALA A 33 -12.43 1.73 -1.78
C ALA A 33 -12.52 1.57 -3.31
N HIS A 34 -11.79 2.38 -4.07
CA HIS A 34 -11.72 2.23 -5.53
C HIS A 34 -11.02 0.93 -5.97
N ALA A 35 -9.91 0.56 -5.34
CA ALA A 35 -9.21 -0.68 -5.64
C ALA A 35 -10.06 -1.92 -5.34
N ARG A 36 -10.72 -1.95 -4.16
CA ARG A 36 -11.65 -3.02 -3.78
C ARG A 36 -12.84 -3.12 -4.73
N ALA A 37 -13.46 -1.99 -5.08
CA ALA A 37 -14.59 -1.97 -6.01
C ALA A 37 -14.21 -2.43 -7.43
N ALA A 38 -12.94 -2.27 -7.81
CA ALA A 38 -12.41 -2.76 -9.08
C ALA A 38 -11.94 -4.23 -9.02
N GLY A 39 -11.82 -4.82 -7.82
CA GLY A 39 -11.33 -6.18 -7.63
C GLY A 39 -9.84 -6.36 -7.95
N VAL A 40 -9.06 -5.27 -7.93
CA VAL A 40 -7.64 -5.27 -8.30
C VAL A 40 -6.78 -5.52 -7.05
N PRO A 41 -5.77 -6.40 -7.11
CA PRO A 41 -4.86 -6.62 -5.99
C PRO A 41 -4.13 -5.33 -5.59
N VAL A 42 -3.83 -5.25 -4.29
CA VAL A 42 -3.22 -4.08 -3.67
C VAL A 42 -1.91 -4.46 -3.00
N VAL A 43 -0.85 -3.68 -3.29
CA VAL A 43 0.42 -3.72 -2.57
C VAL A 43 0.59 -2.40 -1.83
N VAL A 44 0.94 -2.44 -0.55
CA VAL A 44 1.11 -1.21 0.25
C VAL A 44 2.59 -0.85 0.30
N ALA A 45 2.91 0.38 -0.11
CA ALA A 45 4.22 0.98 0.06
C ALA A 45 4.15 2.00 1.20
N LEU A 46 4.73 1.67 2.35
CA LEU A 46 4.81 2.54 3.51
C LEU A 46 6.06 3.43 3.39
N THR A 47 5.86 4.69 3.06
CA THR A 47 6.92 5.65 2.67
C THR A 47 7.40 6.52 3.83
N LYS A 48 8.58 7.14 3.65
CA LYS A 48 9.23 8.05 4.62
C LYS A 48 9.68 7.35 5.92
N CYS A 49 9.98 6.05 5.87
CA CYS A 49 10.50 5.30 7.01
C CYS A 49 11.92 5.75 7.46
N ASP A 50 12.59 6.61 6.68
CA ASP A 50 13.85 7.23 7.07
C ASP A 50 13.71 8.33 8.13
N LYS A 51 12.49 8.84 8.37
CA LYS A 51 12.28 9.93 9.32
C LYS A 51 12.35 9.43 10.77
N PRO A 52 13.06 10.15 11.66
CA PRO A 52 13.07 9.82 13.08
C PRO A 52 11.69 10.05 13.70
N GLY A 53 11.27 9.14 14.57
CA GLY A 53 9.99 9.24 15.30
C GLY A 53 8.77 8.74 14.53
N VAL A 54 8.96 8.14 13.35
CA VAL A 54 7.92 7.40 12.63
C VAL A 54 7.65 6.08 13.33
N ASP A 55 6.37 5.74 13.49
CA ASP A 55 5.91 4.46 14.04
C ASP A 55 5.14 3.69 12.95
N THR A 56 5.86 2.79 12.26
CA THR A 56 5.27 1.98 11.19
C THR A 56 4.28 0.95 11.72
N ALA A 57 4.45 0.47 12.96
CA ALA A 57 3.54 -0.47 13.58
C ALA A 57 2.16 0.15 13.82
N LYS A 58 2.13 1.43 14.25
CA LYS A 58 0.87 2.17 14.38
C LYS A 58 0.15 2.30 13.04
N VAL A 59 0.85 2.66 11.95
CA VAL A 59 0.21 2.79 10.63
C VAL A 59 -0.32 1.44 10.13
N ARG A 60 0.38 0.33 10.41
CA ARG A 60 -0.12 -1.02 10.10
C ARG A 60 -1.42 -1.34 10.85
N GLN A 61 -1.53 -0.96 12.12
CA GLN A 61 -2.78 -1.12 12.89
C GLN A 61 -3.93 -0.28 12.32
N GLU A 62 -3.64 0.95 11.87
CA GLU A 62 -4.62 1.78 11.17
C GLU A 62 -5.09 1.12 9.86
N LEU A 63 -4.16 0.54 9.08
CA LEU A 63 -4.50 -0.20 7.86
C LEU A 63 -5.37 -1.43 8.14
N LEU A 64 -5.08 -2.19 9.19
CA LEU A 64 -5.91 -3.31 9.64
C LEU A 64 -7.34 -2.86 9.99
N THR A 65 -7.48 -1.67 10.59
CA THR A 65 -8.78 -1.09 10.95
C THR A 65 -9.60 -0.69 9.72
N GLU A 66 -8.94 -0.42 8.58
CA GLU A 66 -9.58 -0.18 7.28
C GLU A 66 -9.84 -1.48 6.48
N ASP A 67 -9.95 -2.61 7.20
CA ASP A 67 -10.32 -3.93 6.68
C ASP A 67 -9.28 -4.49 5.68
N LEU A 68 -8.04 -4.01 5.79
CA LEU A 68 -6.94 -4.36 4.89
C LEU A 68 -6.23 -5.57 5.49
N ALA A 69 -6.45 -6.75 4.90
CA ALA A 69 -5.91 -8.00 5.40
C ALA A 69 -4.42 -8.10 5.07
N LEU A 70 -3.57 -7.61 5.98
CA LEU A 70 -2.12 -7.61 5.83
C LEU A 70 -1.57 -9.05 5.93
N GLU A 71 -0.55 -9.38 5.14
CA GLU A 71 0.09 -10.70 5.16
C GLU A 71 0.62 -11.10 6.55
N GLU A 72 1.08 -10.13 7.33
CA GLU A 72 1.66 -10.34 8.67
C GLU A 72 0.67 -10.93 9.68
N VAL A 73 -0.63 -10.78 9.44
CA VAL A 73 -1.70 -11.36 10.26
C VAL A 73 -2.45 -12.47 9.54
N GLY A 74 -1.85 -13.04 8.49
CA GLY A 74 -2.44 -14.12 7.68
C GLY A 74 -3.36 -13.64 6.55
N GLY A 75 -3.26 -12.36 6.18
CA GLY A 75 -3.95 -11.79 5.02
C GLY A 75 -3.20 -12.02 3.70
N HIS A 76 -3.49 -11.17 2.72
CA HIS A 76 -2.99 -11.28 1.33
C HIS A 76 -2.44 -9.96 0.77
N VAL A 77 -2.42 -8.90 1.57
CA VAL A 77 -1.87 -7.61 1.15
C VAL A 77 -0.45 -7.46 1.70
N PRO A 78 0.57 -7.49 0.83
CA PRO A 78 1.94 -7.24 1.25
C PRO A 78 2.12 -5.77 1.62
N VAL A 79 2.90 -5.53 2.66
CA VAL A 79 3.30 -4.19 3.12
C VAL A 79 4.81 -4.10 3.06
N VAL A 80 5.32 -3.14 2.30
CA VAL A 80 6.75 -2.90 2.16
C VAL A 80 7.10 -1.52 2.71
N GLU A 81 8.04 -1.47 3.64
CA GLU A 81 8.59 -0.24 4.17
C GLU A 81 9.66 0.32 3.22
N VAL A 82 9.47 1.57 2.79
CA VAL A 82 10.33 2.20 1.81
C VAL A 82 10.71 3.63 2.19
N SER A 83 11.86 4.07 1.70
CA SER A 83 12.23 5.48 1.68
C SER A 83 12.63 5.89 0.27
N ALA A 84 11.84 6.81 -0.30
CA ALA A 84 12.17 7.42 -1.58
C ALA A 84 13.43 8.30 -1.53
N LYS A 85 13.88 8.68 -0.31
CA LYS A 85 15.07 9.52 -0.13
C LYS A 85 16.35 8.70 -0.05
N THR A 86 16.33 7.60 0.70
CA THR A 86 17.52 6.74 0.88
C THR A 86 17.57 5.59 -0.12
N GLY A 87 16.45 5.30 -0.79
CA GLY A 87 16.31 4.12 -1.66
C GLY A 87 16.02 2.83 -0.88
N GLN A 88 15.92 2.89 0.46
CA GLN A 88 15.61 1.73 1.29
C GLN A 88 14.28 1.08 0.86
N GLY A 89 14.27 -0.24 0.76
CA GLY A 89 13.06 -1.03 0.49
C GLY A 89 12.53 -0.95 -0.93
N MET A 90 13.16 -0.17 -1.84
CA MET A 90 12.71 -0.06 -3.23
C MET A 90 12.90 -1.37 -4.01
N ASP A 91 14.00 -2.09 -3.77
CA ASP A 91 14.25 -3.39 -4.39
C ASP A 91 13.24 -4.44 -3.89
N GLU A 92 12.92 -4.43 -2.60
CA GLU A 92 11.89 -5.31 -2.01
C GLU A 92 10.50 -4.98 -2.60
N LEU A 93 10.16 -3.69 -2.71
CA LEU A 93 8.90 -3.28 -3.32
C LEU A 93 8.83 -3.78 -4.78
N GLN A 94 9.90 -3.61 -5.55
CA GLN A 94 9.95 -4.13 -6.91
C GLN A 94 9.78 -5.65 -6.95
N HIS A 95 10.44 -6.39 -6.06
CA HIS A 95 10.32 -7.84 -5.97
C HIS A 95 8.87 -8.27 -5.66
N GLN A 96 8.23 -7.64 -4.68
CA GLN A 96 6.82 -7.90 -4.34
C GLN A 96 5.86 -7.59 -5.49
N LEU A 97 6.11 -6.51 -6.23
CA LEU A 97 5.30 -6.17 -7.40
C LEU A 97 5.45 -7.22 -8.51
N HIS A 98 6.66 -7.73 -8.75
CA HIS A 98 6.87 -8.82 -9.71
C HIS A 98 6.17 -10.09 -9.26
N LEU A 99 6.29 -10.47 -7.99
CA LEU A 99 5.61 -11.65 -7.45
C LEU A 99 4.09 -11.56 -7.61
N GLN A 100 3.51 -10.41 -7.29
CA GLN A 100 2.07 -10.19 -7.46
C GLN A 100 1.65 -10.18 -8.93
N ALA A 101 2.51 -9.71 -9.84
CA ALA A 101 2.25 -9.75 -11.27
C ALA A 101 2.28 -11.18 -11.85
N GLU A 102 3.04 -12.10 -11.26
CA GLU A 102 3.08 -13.52 -11.68
C GLU A 102 1.89 -14.34 -11.17
N LEU A 103 1.24 -13.89 -10.09
CA LEU A 103 0.07 -14.54 -9.49
C LEU A 103 -1.26 -14.16 -10.16
N LEU A 104 -1.26 -13.12 -10.99
CA LEU A 104 -2.38 -12.63 -11.80
C LEU A 104 -2.61 -13.50 -13.04
#